data_AF-A0A271J3A6-F1
#
_entry.id   AF-A0A271J3A6-F1
#
_cell.length_a   1.000
_cell.length_b   1.000
_cell.length_c   1.000
_cell.angle_alpha   90.00
_cell.angle_beta   90.00
_cell.angle_gamma   90.00
#
_symmetry.space_group_name_H-M   'P 1'
#
loop_
_entity.id
_entity.type
_entity.pdbx_description
1 polymer ?
#
loop_
_entity_poly.entity_id
_entity_poly.type
_entity_poly.pdbx_seq_one_letter_code
_entity_poly.pdbx_strand_id
1 'polypeptide(L)'
;MLRYLDDPADLDRFLDLREERDRIDAELDALAPTILRALEMEDDERASARGYTLEARVRRTYGYSDAVTEAERYVRDCKAAERAAGTATIDTATGYVRVTR
;
A
#
# COMPACT_ATOMS: atom_id res chain seq x y z
N MET A 1 22.76 -6.15 14.39
CA MET A 1 23.75 -6.02 13.29
C MET A 1 23.54 -7.16 12.30
N LEU A 2 23.35 -6.85 11.02
CA LEU A 2 23.16 -7.85 9.96
C LEU A 2 24.52 -8.48 9.62
N ARG A 3 24.69 -9.78 9.92
CA ARG A 3 25.99 -10.46 9.86
C ARG A 3 26.60 -10.59 8.45
N TYR A 4 25.76 -10.47 7.43
CA TYR A 4 26.13 -10.61 6.02
C TYR A 4 25.91 -9.32 5.23
N LEU A 5 25.79 -8.18 5.92
CA LEU A 5 25.75 -6.89 5.27
C LEU A 5 27.18 -6.38 5.14
N ASP A 6 27.60 -6.10 3.91
CA ASP A 6 28.98 -5.71 3.60
C ASP A 6 29.34 -4.35 4.22
N ASP A 7 28.41 -3.40 4.21
CA ASP A 7 28.55 -2.10 4.87
C ASP A 7 27.43 -1.88 5.90
N PRO A 8 27.75 -1.87 7.21
CA PRO A 8 26.80 -1.52 8.25
C PRO A 8 26.10 -0.16 8.04
N ALA A 9 26.76 0.80 7.38
CA ALA A 9 26.19 2.12 7.09
C ALA A 9 25.01 2.05 6.10
N ASP A 10 24.91 1.01 5.27
CA ASP A 10 23.76 0.80 4.39
C ASP A 10 22.48 0.50 5.18
N LEU A 11 22.60 -0.21 6.31
CA LEU A 11 21.45 -0.46 7.19
C LEU A 11 20.97 0.84 7.84
N ASP A 12 21.89 1.64 8.35
CA ASP A 12 21.56 2.92 8.97
C ASP A 12 20.91 3.85 7.94
N ARG A 13 21.51 3.99 6.76
CA ARG A 13 20.94 4.77 5.65
C ARG A 13 19.57 4.24 5.22
N PHE A 14 19.38 2.93 5.15
CA PHE A 14 18.09 2.33 4.81
C PHE A 14 17.00 2.69 5.84
N LEU A 15 17.34 2.65 7.12
CA LEU A 15 16.41 3.02 8.19
C LEU A 15 16.11 4.52 8.18
N ASP A 16 17.11 5.38 8.00
CA ASP A 16 16.95 6.83 7.88
C ASP A 16 16.03 7.19 6.69
N LEU A 17 16.25 6.59 5.52
CA LEU A 17 15.40 6.81 4.34
C LEU A 17 13.97 6.33 4.56
N ARG A 18 13.77 5.28 5.38
CA ARG A 18 12.45 4.80 5.71
C ARG A 18 11.72 5.78 6.61
N GLU A 19 12.38 6.30 7.65
CA GLU A 19 11.81 7.33 8.51
C GLU A 19 11.50 8.61 7.73
N GLU A 20 12.39 8.99 6.81
CA GLU A 20 12.20 10.13 5.93
C GLU A 20 10.98 9.97 5.02
N ARG A 21 10.83 8.78 4.40
CA ARG A 21 9.65 8.48 3.59
C ARG A 21 8.38 8.54 4.43
N ASP A 22 8.37 7.91 5.61
CA ASP A 22 7.19 7.88 6.48
C ASP A 22 6.80 9.31 6.92
N ARG A 23 7.78 10.20 7.14
CA ARG A 23 7.56 11.63 7.41
C ARG A 23 6.97 12.35 6.20
N ILE A 24 7.55 12.20 5.02
CA ILE A 24 7.06 12.82 3.77
C ILE A 24 5.64 12.36 3.46
N ASP A 25 5.36 11.06 3.59
CA ASP A 25 4.03 10.50 3.37
C ASP A 25 3.01 11.15 4.34
N ALA A 26 3.37 11.31 5.61
CA ALA A 26 2.52 12.00 6.58
C ALA A 26 2.29 13.49 6.23
N GLU A 27 3.32 14.19 5.74
CA GLU A 27 3.20 15.58 5.27
C GLU A 27 2.27 15.68 4.05
N LEU A 28 2.37 14.74 3.10
CA LEU A 28 1.49 14.66 1.93
C LEU A 28 0.03 14.35 2.34
N ASP A 29 -0.17 13.40 3.24
CA ASP A 29 -1.48 13.05 3.78
C ASP A 29 -2.15 14.23 4.50
N ALA A 30 -1.36 15.05 5.20
CA ALA A 30 -1.86 16.26 5.86
C ALA A 30 -2.31 17.34 4.85
N LEU A 31 -1.66 17.42 3.68
CA LEU A 31 -2.00 18.37 2.61
C LEU A 31 -3.18 17.88 1.75
N ALA A 32 -3.34 16.57 1.60
CA ALA A 32 -4.30 15.95 0.68
C ALA A 32 -5.74 16.48 0.83
N PRO A 33 -6.32 16.68 2.04
CA PRO A 33 -7.67 17.22 2.17
C PRO A 33 -7.83 18.64 1.62
N THR A 34 -6.80 19.47 1.79
CA THR A 34 -6.80 20.85 1.29
C THR A 34 -6.74 20.87 -0.24
N ILE A 35 -5.90 20.01 -0.82
CA ILE A 35 -5.78 19.87 -2.27
C ILE A 35 -7.05 19.26 -2.87
N LEU A 36 -7.63 18.24 -2.24
CA LEU A 36 -8.88 17.61 -2.68
C LEU A 36 -10.01 18.65 -2.72
N ARG A 37 -10.19 19.43 -1.65
CA ARG A 37 -11.20 20.50 -1.61
C ARG A 37 -10.98 21.55 -2.70
N ALA A 38 -9.73 21.86 -3.03
CA ALA A 38 -9.44 22.78 -4.13
C ALA A 38 -9.84 22.18 -5.48
N LEU A 39 -9.52 20.90 -5.71
CA LEU A 39 -9.90 20.19 -6.95
C LEU A 39 -11.42 20.07 -7.10
N GLU A 40 -12.17 19.81 -6.03
CA GLU A 40 -13.64 19.76 -6.05
C GLU A 40 -14.30 21.09 -6.47
N MET A 41 -13.56 22.21 -6.46
CA MET A 41 -14.02 23.52 -6.93
C MET A 41 -13.66 23.80 -8.39
N GLU A 42 -12.82 22.97 -9.02
CA GLU A 42 -12.49 23.05 -10.45
C GLU A 42 -13.62 22.43 -11.29
N ASP A 43 -13.87 22.99 -12.48
CA ASP A 43 -15.01 22.58 -13.34
C ASP A 43 -15.00 21.08 -13.70
N ASP A 44 -13.82 20.49 -13.87
CA ASP A 44 -13.62 19.07 -14.22
C ASP A 44 -12.99 18.24 -13.07
N GLU A 45 -13.00 18.77 -11.85
CA GLU A 45 -12.33 18.16 -10.69
C GLU A 45 -10.83 17.88 -10.91
N ARG A 46 -10.19 18.66 -11.81
CA ARG A 46 -8.85 18.41 -12.35
C ARG A 46 -8.04 19.70 -12.45
N ALA A 47 -6.74 19.59 -12.21
CA ALA A 47 -5.80 20.70 -12.39
C ALA A 47 -4.44 20.20 -12.90
N SER A 48 -3.68 21.10 -13.54
CA SER A 48 -2.30 20.82 -13.94
C SER A 48 -1.34 21.80 -13.27
N ALA A 49 -0.32 21.30 -12.59
CA ALA A 49 0.67 22.11 -11.90
C ALA A 49 2.05 21.45 -11.96
N ARG A 50 3.09 22.22 -12.31
CA ARG A 50 4.49 21.76 -12.37
C ARG A 50 4.70 20.49 -13.22
N GLY A 51 3.91 20.32 -14.29
CA GLY A 51 3.97 19.14 -15.17
C GLY A 51 3.22 17.90 -14.64
N TYR A 52 2.56 17.99 -13.49
CA TYR A 52 1.68 16.96 -12.95
C TYR A 52 0.22 17.29 -13.24
N THR A 53 -0.58 16.26 -13.50
CA THR A 53 -2.05 16.34 -13.54
C THR A 53 -2.59 15.78 -12.23
N LEU A 54 -3.45 16.56 -11.57
CA LEU A 54 -4.13 16.21 -10.33
C LEU A 54 -5.61 16.04 -10.62
N GLU A 55 -6.25 15.07 -9.98
CA GLU A 55 -7.67 14.76 -10.18
C GLU A 55 -8.29 14.36 -8.84
N ALA A 56 -9.48 14.87 -8.54
CA ALA A 56 -10.26 14.34 -7.43
C ALA A 56 -10.77 12.94 -7.81
N ARG A 57 -10.56 11.96 -6.95
CA ARG A 57 -11.01 10.58 -7.15
C ARG A 57 -11.58 10.03 -5.86
N VAL A 58 -12.72 9.38 -5.97
CA VAL A 58 -13.37 8.71 -4.83
C VAL A 58 -13.18 7.21 -4.95
N ARG A 59 -12.51 6.62 -3.95
CA ARG A 59 -12.50 5.17 -3.75
C ARG A 59 -13.82 4.76 -3.09
N ARG A 60 -14.60 3.92 -3.76
CA ARG A 60 -15.83 3.34 -3.19
C ARG A 60 -15.52 1.96 -2.61
N THR A 61 -15.96 1.72 -1.39
CA THR A 61 -15.94 0.41 -0.75
C THR A 61 -17.37 -0.11 -0.71
N TYR A 62 -17.57 -1.35 -1.17
CA TYR A 62 -18.89 -1.98 -1.23
C TYR A 62 -19.06 -2.96 -0.08
N GLY A 63 -20.23 -2.94 0.54
CA GLY A 63 -20.69 -4.04 1.39
C GLY A 63 -21.36 -5.10 0.53
N TYR A 64 -21.09 -6.37 0.81
CA TYR A 64 -21.69 -7.49 0.11
C TYR A 64 -22.66 -8.23 1.03
N SER A 65 -23.64 -8.92 0.42
CA SER A 65 -24.58 -9.76 1.16
C SER A 65 -23.86 -10.88 1.92
N ASP A 66 -24.45 -11.37 3.00
CA ASP A 66 -23.91 -12.48 3.79
C ASP A 66 -23.55 -13.71 2.95
N ALA A 67 -24.34 -14.02 1.92
CA ALA A 67 -24.07 -15.13 1.00
C ALA A 67 -22.74 -14.97 0.23
N VAL A 68 -22.40 -13.75 -0.19
CA VAL A 68 -21.14 -13.46 -0.89
C VAL A 68 -19.98 -13.50 0.12
N THR A 69 -20.15 -12.89 1.28
CA THR A 69 -19.16 -12.91 2.36
C THR A 69 -18.83 -14.35 2.79
N GLU A 70 -19.84 -15.23 2.87
CA GLU A 70 -19.68 -16.65 3.15
C GLU A 70 -18.90 -17.37 2.05
N ALA A 71 -19.24 -17.13 0.79
CA ALA A 71 -18.53 -17.72 -0.34
C ALA A 71 -17.05 -17.27 -0.38
N GLU A 72 -16.77 -15.99 -0.11
CA GLU A 72 -15.40 -15.48 -0.01
C GLU A 72 -14.63 -16.14 1.14
N ARG A 73 -15.28 -16.36 2.29
CA ARG A 73 -14.69 -17.08 3.42
C ARG A 73 -14.37 -18.52 3.03
N TYR A 74 -15.32 -19.22 2.40
CA TYR A 74 -15.12 -20.59 1.93
C TYR A 74 -13.92 -20.69 0.97
N VAL A 75 -13.84 -19.81 -0.04
CA VAL A 75 -12.70 -19.78 -0.98
C VAL A 75 -11.38 -19.50 -0.26
N ARG A 76 -11.37 -18.59 0.72
CA ARG A 76 -10.19 -18.30 1.54
C ARG A 76 -9.72 -19.53 2.32
N ASP A 77 -10.66 -20.28 2.88
CA ASP A 77 -10.38 -21.48 3.66
C ASP A 77 -9.85 -22.61 2.77
N CYS A 78 -10.42 -22.81 1.58
CA CYS A 78 -9.89 -23.73 0.58
C CYS A 78 -8.46 -23.37 0.16
N LYS A 79 -8.18 -22.10 -0.13
CA LYS A 79 -6.81 -21.64 -0.44
C LYS A 79 -5.83 -21.84 0.71
N ALA A 80 -6.29 -21.73 1.96
CA ALA A 80 -5.47 -22.02 3.13
C ALA A 80 -5.19 -23.53 3.25
N ALA A 81 -6.21 -24.36 3.00
CA ALA A 81 -6.08 -25.82 3.02
C ALA A 81 -5.10 -26.32 1.94
N GLU A 82 -5.17 -25.84 0.70
CA GLU A 82 -4.23 -26.23 -0.36
C GLU A 82 -2.77 -25.85 -0.03
N ARG A 83 -2.57 -24.67 0.56
CA ARG A 83 -1.24 -24.25 1.04
C ARG A 83 -0.74 -25.16 2.16
N ALA A 84 -1.59 -25.48 3.13
CA ALA A 84 -1.23 -26.37 4.24
C ALA A 84 -0.98 -27.82 3.79
N ALA A 85 -1.72 -28.29 2.78
CA ALA A 85 -1.57 -29.62 2.19
C ALA A 85 -0.39 -29.74 1.22
N GLY A 86 0.27 -28.62 0.87
CA GLY A 86 1.38 -28.61 -0.08
C GLY A 86 0.96 -28.84 -1.54
N THR A 87 -0.33 -28.72 -1.85
CA THR A 87 -0.86 -28.87 -3.22
C THR A 87 -0.89 -27.56 -3.99
N ALA A 88 -0.76 -26.43 -3.29
CA ALA A 88 -0.62 -25.12 -3.92
C ALA A 88 0.73 -24.98 -4.63
N THR A 89 0.74 -24.40 -5.84
CA THR A 89 1.96 -24.10 -6.59
C THR A 89 2.41 -22.66 -6.31
N ILE A 90 3.72 -22.44 -6.17
CA ILE A 90 4.31 -21.09 -6.06
C ILE A 90 4.67 -20.63 -7.46
N ASP A 91 3.93 -19.65 -7.99
CA ASP A 91 4.23 -19.05 -9.29
C ASP A 91 5.35 -17.99 -9.21
N THR A 92 5.43 -17.26 -8.09
CA THR A 92 6.42 -16.20 -7.87
C THR A 92 6.71 -16.03 -6.39
N ALA A 93 7.97 -15.82 -6.04
CA ALA A 93 8.41 -15.51 -4.68
C ALA A 93 9.24 -14.22 -4.68
N THR A 94 8.73 -13.17 -4.05
CA THR A 94 9.42 -11.88 -3.91
C THR A 94 9.76 -11.66 -2.44
N GLY A 95 11.06 -11.57 -2.14
CA GLY A 95 11.54 -11.17 -0.82
C GLY A 95 11.36 -9.67 -0.58
N TYR A 96 11.05 -9.27 0.64
CA TYR A 96 10.95 -7.87 1.03
C TYR A 96 11.47 -7.65 2.46
N VAL A 97 11.93 -6.43 2.74
CA VAL A 97 12.38 -6.04 4.09
C VAL A 97 11.19 -5.52 4.89
N ARG A 98 10.80 -6.25 5.93
CA ARG A 98 9.82 -5.78 6.91
C ARG A 98 10.55 -5.18 8.11
N VAL A 99 10.35 -3.89 8.36
CA VAL A 99 10.76 -3.24 9.61
C VAL A 99 9.50 -3.07 10.46
N THR A 100 9.60 -3.44 11.73
CA THR A 100 8.59 -3.23 12.77
C THR A 100 9.24 -2.42 13.87
N ARG A 101 8.56 -1.38 14.35
CA ARG A 101 8.97 -0.58 15.50
C ARG A 101 8.24 -1.03 16.75
#